data_AF-A0A9E0YE35-F1
#
_entry.id   AF-A0A9E0YE35-F1
#
_cell.length_a   1.000
_cell.length_b   1.000
_cell.length_c   1.000
_cell.angle_alpha   90.00
_cell.angle_beta   90.00
_cell.angle_gamma   90.00
#
_symmetry.space_group_name_H-M   'P 1'
#
loop_
_entity.id
_entity.type
_entity.pdbx_description
1 polymer ?
#
loop_
_entity_poly.entity_id
_entity_poly.type
_entity_poly.pdbx_seq_one_letter_code
_entity_poly.pdbx_strand_id
1 'polypeptide(L)'
;MRKTNLSLLCFLLLSVASFGQAADAESMKDMPLIKAKKIYTVQSSDAGNDLQDNRGFGDKEPEVRMMNLMMVEGSGYEGMDMEEMKMSDSKKSESGHKGHSMSGMHSGDMAMAGEKDAAAPNSYQIELVQSSSVAKVGANVYEFEIKDAKTGKTIPGLKPTAQVYMTSMDMGTETPRVKELKPGRYQAKAVFSMQGPWAIKIVTAHGEKIFEFQASK
;
A
#
# COMPACT_ATOMS: atom_id res chain seq x y z
N MET A 1 -20.98 -16.93 47.96
CA MET A 1 -21.06 -18.21 47.21
C MET A 1 -20.54 -17.97 45.79
N ARG A 2 -19.23 -17.94 45.53
CA ARG A 2 -18.32 -19.05 45.14
C ARG A 2 -18.87 -19.99 44.05
N LYS A 3 -18.43 -19.81 42.80
CA LYS A 3 -18.13 -20.90 41.84
C LYS A 3 -16.91 -20.50 40.99
N THR A 4 -15.75 -20.97 41.44
CA THR A 4 -14.47 -20.97 40.73
C THR A 4 -14.45 -22.19 39.82
N ASN A 5 -14.33 -22.00 38.50
CA ASN A 5 -14.02 -23.08 37.57
C ASN A 5 -12.51 -23.12 37.35
N LEU A 6 -11.89 -24.00 38.12
CA LEU A 6 -10.52 -24.48 38.03
C LEU A 6 -10.57 -25.75 37.18
N SER A 7 -9.95 -25.79 36.00
CA SER A 7 -9.78 -27.06 35.27
C SER A 7 -8.63 -27.02 34.27
N LEU A 8 -7.66 -27.91 34.52
CA LEU A 8 -6.72 -28.57 33.59
C LEU A 8 -5.96 -27.67 32.61
N LEU A 9 -4.67 -27.37 32.74
CA LEU A 9 -3.50 -28.23 33.05
C LEU A 9 -3.51 -29.54 32.26
N CYS A 10 -3.26 -29.41 30.94
CA CYS A 10 -2.87 -30.53 30.09
C CYS A 10 -1.42 -30.32 29.65
N PHE A 11 -0.54 -31.14 30.23
CA PHE A 11 0.85 -31.33 29.84
C PHE A 11 0.94 -31.76 28.37
N LEU A 12 1.69 -31.02 27.55
CA LEU A 12 2.16 -31.53 26.26
C LEU A 12 3.67 -31.34 26.18
N LEU A 13 4.37 -32.29 26.79
CA LEU A 13 5.79 -32.57 26.57
C LEU A 13 5.93 -33.11 25.14
N LEU A 14 6.37 -32.27 24.21
CA LEU A 14 6.76 -32.74 22.87
C LEU A 14 8.28 -32.85 22.79
N SER A 15 8.72 -34.09 22.72
CA SER A 15 10.09 -34.56 22.55
C SER A 15 10.68 -34.02 21.25
N VAL A 16 11.73 -33.20 21.34
CA VAL A 16 12.55 -32.84 20.17
C VAL A 16 13.57 -33.96 19.97
N ALA A 17 13.27 -34.88 19.06
CA ALA A 17 14.24 -35.84 18.54
C ALA A 17 15.14 -35.13 17.51
N SER A 18 16.42 -35.04 17.85
CA SER A 18 17.49 -34.51 17.01
C SER A 18 17.74 -35.46 15.82
N PHE A 19 17.20 -35.14 14.65
CA PHE A 19 17.66 -35.75 13.40
C PHE A 19 18.88 -34.98 12.90
N GLY A 20 20.06 -35.52 13.20
CA GLY A 20 21.29 -35.17 12.50
C GLY A 20 21.28 -35.83 11.12
N GLN A 21 21.10 -35.04 10.07
CA GLN A 21 21.47 -35.44 8.71
C GLN A 21 22.88 -34.93 8.44
N ALA A 22 23.82 -35.87 8.40
CA ALA A 22 25.09 -35.69 7.73
C ALA A 22 24.80 -35.64 6.22
N ALA A 23 24.86 -34.45 5.63
CA ALA A 23 24.92 -34.28 4.19
C ALA A 23 26.39 -34.13 3.80
N ASP A 24 26.82 -35.02 2.91
CA ASP A 24 28.13 -35.06 2.27
C ASP A 24 28.58 -33.67 1.80
N ALA A 25 29.73 -33.27 2.31
CA ALA A 25 30.45 -32.08 1.92
C ALA A 25 31.45 -32.43 0.82
N GLU A 26 30.97 -32.69 -0.40
CA GLU A 26 31.83 -32.72 -1.58
C GLU A 26 31.42 -31.65 -2.61
N SER A 27 32.38 -30.76 -2.86
CA SER A 27 32.50 -29.87 -4.02
C SER A 27 31.68 -28.57 -4.06
N MET A 28 32.01 -27.62 -3.17
CA MET A 28 31.92 -26.17 -3.46
C MET A 28 33.11 -25.41 -2.84
N LYS A 29 34.34 -25.90 -3.04
CA LYS A 29 35.53 -25.33 -2.39
C LYS A 29 35.96 -23.95 -2.93
N ASP A 30 35.42 -23.48 -4.05
CA ASP A 30 35.88 -22.25 -4.70
C ASP A 30 34.75 -21.28 -5.10
N MET A 31 33.65 -21.23 -4.34
CA MET A 31 32.66 -20.16 -4.54
C MET A 31 33.06 -18.94 -3.71
N PRO A 32 33.34 -17.77 -4.32
CA PRO A 32 33.72 -16.58 -3.56
C PRO A 32 32.56 -16.19 -2.63
N LEU A 33 32.82 -16.25 -1.32
CA LEU A 33 31.89 -15.81 -0.29
C LEU A 33 31.58 -14.32 -0.51
N ILE A 34 30.36 -14.00 -0.94
CA ILE A 34 29.86 -12.63 -0.96
C ILE A 34 29.71 -12.20 0.50
N LYS A 35 30.72 -11.50 1.03
CA LYS A 35 30.68 -10.94 2.38
C LYS A 35 29.59 -9.87 2.40
N ALA A 36 28.65 -9.99 3.35
CA ALA A 36 27.62 -8.99 3.57
C ALA A 36 28.26 -7.59 3.71
N LYS A 37 27.95 -6.72 2.75
CA LYS A 37 28.38 -5.31 2.75
C LYS A 37 27.79 -4.65 3.98
N LYS A 38 28.63 -4.01 4.81
CA LYS A 38 28.22 -3.29 6.04
C LYS A 38 26.99 -2.43 5.74
N ILE A 39 25.90 -2.68 6.47
CA ILE A 39 24.72 -1.83 6.48
C ILE A 39 25.07 -0.63 7.35
N TYR A 40 25.12 0.56 6.76
CA TYR A 40 25.27 1.81 7.49
C TYR A 40 23.88 2.28 7.90
N THR A 41 23.54 2.11 9.17
CA THR A 41 22.35 2.73 9.74
C THR A 41 22.65 4.21 9.94
N VAL A 42 22.19 5.06 9.03
CA VAL A 42 22.26 6.51 9.20
C VAL A 42 21.26 6.88 10.31
N GLN A 43 21.77 7.19 11.50
CA GLN A 43 20.95 7.77 12.55
C GLN A 43 20.66 9.23 12.18
N SER A 44 19.50 9.48 11.58
CA SER A 44 18.96 10.83 11.44
C SER A 44 18.41 11.31 12.78
N SER A 45 19.29 11.69 13.71
CA SER A 45 18.90 12.48 14.87
C SER A 45 19.12 13.98 14.69
N ASP A 46 19.88 14.40 13.66
CA ASP A 46 20.20 15.83 13.40
C ASP A 46 20.02 16.29 11.93
N ALA A 47 19.40 15.47 11.06
CA ALA A 47 19.25 15.78 9.63
C ALA A 47 17.91 16.46 9.30
N GLY A 48 17.59 17.54 10.01
CA GLY A 48 16.34 18.30 9.85
C GLY A 48 16.28 19.20 8.60
N ASN A 49 17.42 19.62 8.05
CA ASN A 49 17.45 20.59 6.93
C ASN A 49 18.29 20.19 5.71
N ASP A 50 19.23 19.24 5.82
CA ASP A 50 20.22 18.97 4.74
C ASP A 50 19.78 17.92 3.70
N LEU A 51 18.65 17.23 3.93
CA LEU A 51 18.15 16.21 2.99
C LEU A 51 17.18 16.77 1.94
N GLN A 52 16.75 18.02 2.08
CA GLN A 52 16.00 18.72 1.03
C GLN A 52 16.93 19.18 -0.11
N ASP A 53 18.14 19.61 0.22
CA ASP A 53 19.11 20.12 -0.78
C ASP A 53 19.73 19.03 -1.65
N ASN A 54 19.64 17.76 -1.23
CA ASN A 54 20.14 16.61 -1.99
C ASN A 54 19.05 15.84 -2.76
N ARG A 55 17.77 16.26 -2.72
CA ARG A 55 16.77 15.75 -3.68
C ARG A 55 16.97 16.50 -4.99
N GLY A 56 17.48 15.75 -5.96
CA GLY A 56 17.90 16.24 -7.27
C GLY A 56 17.01 17.32 -7.86
N PHE A 57 17.69 18.36 -8.34
CA PHE A 57 17.27 19.48 -9.17
C PHE A 57 16.88 20.79 -8.50
N GLY A 58 16.60 20.84 -7.19
CA GLY A 58 16.35 22.12 -6.49
C GLY A 58 15.40 23.06 -7.26
N ASP A 59 15.76 24.34 -7.36
CA ASP A 59 14.99 25.37 -8.10
C ASP A 59 14.85 25.11 -9.61
N LYS A 60 15.59 24.13 -10.16
CA LYS A 60 15.55 23.74 -11.58
C LYS A 60 14.61 22.58 -11.88
N GLU A 61 13.91 22.04 -10.89
CA GLU A 61 12.90 21.00 -11.11
C GLU A 61 11.85 21.38 -12.18
N PRO A 62 11.34 22.63 -12.26
CA PRO A 62 10.37 23.01 -13.29
C PRO A 62 10.97 22.94 -14.71
N GLU A 63 12.23 23.33 -14.86
CA GLU A 63 12.95 23.33 -16.14
C GLU A 63 13.22 21.90 -16.61
N VAL A 64 13.67 21.02 -15.71
CA VAL A 64 13.91 19.60 -16.01
C VAL A 64 12.61 18.86 -16.31
N ARG A 65 11.52 19.17 -15.60
CA ARG A 65 10.20 18.58 -15.87
C ARG A 65 9.67 19.01 -17.24
N MET A 66 9.85 20.27 -17.63
CA MET A 66 9.50 20.78 -18.96
C MET A 66 10.35 20.13 -20.06
N MET A 67 11.66 19.97 -19.82
CA MET A 67 12.57 19.35 -20.79
C MET A 67 12.22 17.86 -21.03
N ASN A 68 11.88 17.12 -19.97
CA ASN A 68 11.42 15.73 -20.08
C ASN A 68 10.04 15.64 -20.76
N LEU A 69 9.12 16.55 -20.46
CA LEU A 69 7.81 16.57 -21.12
C LEU A 69 7.95 16.82 -22.64
N MET A 70 8.81 17.75 -23.03
CA MET A 70 9.08 18.04 -24.44
C MET A 70 9.86 16.92 -25.16
N MET A 71 10.68 16.14 -24.45
CA MET A 71 11.38 14.99 -25.03
C MET A 71 10.51 13.72 -25.11
N VAL A 72 9.53 13.55 -24.22
CA VAL A 72 8.68 12.34 -24.16
C VAL A 72 7.38 12.51 -24.94
N GLU A 73 6.87 13.73 -25.11
CA GLU A 73 5.74 14.01 -26.02
C GLU A 73 6.17 14.31 -27.47
N GLY A 74 7.47 14.14 -27.77
CA GLY A 74 8.01 14.24 -29.12
C GLY A 74 7.55 13.08 -30.01
N SER A 75 6.64 13.40 -30.93
CA SER A 75 6.30 12.67 -32.17
C SER A 75 5.34 11.47 -32.10
N GLY A 76 4.15 11.69 -31.56
CA GLY A 76 2.95 10.91 -31.93
C GLY A 76 2.39 11.26 -33.33
N TYR A 77 3.24 11.37 -34.35
CA TYR A 77 2.83 11.60 -35.76
C TYR A 77 3.16 10.43 -36.69
N GLU A 78 3.46 9.26 -36.14
CA GLU A 78 3.58 8.02 -36.90
C GLU A 78 2.21 7.31 -36.90
N GLY A 79 1.31 7.70 -37.81
CA GLY A 79 0.06 6.96 -38.01
C GLY A 79 -1.19 7.74 -38.42
N MET A 80 -1.08 9.01 -38.85
CA MET A 80 -2.21 9.65 -39.54
C MET A 80 -2.23 9.19 -41.00
N ASP A 81 -2.81 8.02 -41.24
CA ASP A 81 -3.30 7.65 -42.56
C ASP A 81 -4.39 8.66 -42.95
N MET A 82 -4.10 9.48 -43.97
CA MET A 82 -5.10 10.33 -44.61
C MET A 82 -6.06 9.46 -45.42
N GLU A 83 -6.98 8.77 -44.74
CA GLU A 83 -8.14 8.20 -45.39
C GLU A 83 -9.17 9.31 -45.66
N GLU A 84 -9.44 9.44 -46.95
CA GLU A 84 -10.33 10.35 -47.65
C GLU A 84 -11.69 10.50 -46.94
N MET A 85 -11.88 11.60 -46.19
CA MET A 85 -13.20 11.98 -45.65
C MET A 85 -14.14 12.37 -46.78
N LYS A 86 -14.94 11.42 -47.24
CA LYS A 86 -16.18 11.70 -47.98
C LYS A 86 -17.21 12.27 -47.02
N MET A 87 -17.44 13.58 -47.15
CA MET A 87 -18.59 14.27 -46.60
C MET A 87 -19.87 13.54 -47.04
N SER A 88 -20.68 13.13 -46.06
CA SER A 88 -22.10 12.88 -46.30
C SER A 88 -22.91 13.62 -45.26
N ASP A 89 -23.81 14.42 -45.81
CA ASP A 89 -24.74 15.31 -45.15
C ASP A 89 -25.69 14.63 -44.16
N SER A 90 -26.32 15.50 -43.36
CA SER A 90 -27.50 15.29 -42.51
C SER A 90 -27.19 14.77 -41.09
N LYS A 91 -27.78 15.29 -40.01
CA LYS A 91 -29.12 15.85 -39.88
C LYS A 91 -29.23 16.70 -38.60
N LYS A 92 -29.92 17.81 -38.78
CA LYS A 92 -30.45 18.76 -37.80
C LYS A 92 -31.33 18.10 -36.72
N SER A 93 -31.09 18.45 -35.45
CA SER A 93 -32.10 18.52 -34.36
C SER A 93 -31.62 19.57 -33.34
N GLU A 94 -32.11 20.82 -33.34
CA GLU A 94 -33.34 21.30 -32.67
C GLU A 94 -33.50 20.71 -31.24
N SER A 95 -33.06 21.43 -30.20
CA SER A 95 -33.72 22.57 -29.51
C SER A 95 -34.85 22.15 -28.57
N GLY A 96 -34.72 22.54 -27.30
CA GLY A 96 -35.77 22.51 -26.28
C GLY A 96 -35.31 21.80 -25.01
N HIS A 97 -35.54 22.27 -23.79
CA HIS A 97 -36.37 23.38 -23.32
C HIS A 97 -36.15 23.50 -21.79
N LYS A 98 -36.30 24.72 -21.25
CA LYS A 98 -36.69 25.10 -19.87
C LYS A 98 -35.86 24.52 -18.70
N GLY A 99 -35.17 25.31 -17.89
CA GLY A 99 -35.61 26.57 -17.30
C GLY A 99 -36.54 26.32 -16.12
N HIS A 100 -35.99 26.02 -14.94
CA HIS A 100 -36.63 26.29 -13.65
C HIS A 100 -35.59 26.68 -12.61
N SER A 101 -35.46 27.99 -12.45
CA SER A 101 -34.93 28.64 -11.26
C SER A 101 -35.88 28.38 -10.09
N MET A 102 -35.38 27.79 -9.01
CA MET A 102 -35.97 27.94 -7.68
C MET A 102 -34.87 28.39 -6.72
N SER A 103 -34.75 29.71 -6.63
CA SER A 103 -34.13 30.44 -5.53
C SER A 103 -34.93 30.19 -4.24
N GLY A 104 -34.61 29.10 -3.54
CA GLY A 104 -35.05 28.84 -2.18
C GLY A 104 -34.02 29.36 -1.19
N MET A 105 -34.19 30.60 -0.74
CA MET A 105 -33.43 31.19 0.36
C MET A 105 -33.83 30.47 1.66
N HIS A 106 -32.95 29.61 2.17
CA HIS A 106 -33.01 29.11 3.55
C HIS A 106 -31.75 29.56 4.27
N SER A 107 -31.80 30.79 4.79
CA SER A 107 -30.87 31.29 5.80
C SER A 107 -31.20 30.64 7.13
N GLY A 108 -30.80 29.38 7.29
CA GLY A 108 -30.77 28.69 8.56
C GLY A 108 -29.34 28.70 9.07
N ASP A 109 -29.12 29.41 10.19
CA ASP A 109 -27.95 29.29 11.06
C ASP A 109 -27.46 27.84 11.15
N MET A 110 -26.44 27.48 10.36
CA MET A 110 -25.74 26.22 10.55
C MET A 110 -24.54 26.49 11.42
N ALA A 111 -24.74 26.16 12.70
CA ALA A 111 -23.76 26.03 13.75
C ALA A 111 -22.38 25.67 13.19
N MET A 112 -21.40 26.51 13.53
CA MET A 112 -19.97 26.33 13.34
C MET A 112 -19.60 24.86 13.58
N ALA A 113 -19.48 24.12 12.48
CA ALA A 113 -18.91 22.79 12.48
C ALA A 113 -17.46 22.97 12.92
N GLY A 114 -17.19 22.53 14.15
CA GLY A 114 -15.86 22.55 14.74
C GLY A 114 -14.85 22.09 13.70
N GLU A 115 -13.91 22.98 13.45
CA GLU A 115 -12.72 22.76 12.65
C GLU A 115 -12.17 21.40 13.04
N LYS A 116 -12.44 20.40 12.18
CA LYS A 116 -11.93 19.05 12.35
C LYS A 116 -10.43 19.21 12.31
N ASP A 117 -9.81 19.16 13.48
CA ASP A 117 -8.37 19.07 13.67
C ASP A 117 -7.83 18.17 12.57
N ALA A 118 -7.20 18.79 11.57
CA ALA A 118 -6.58 18.09 10.48
C ALA A 118 -5.49 17.24 11.13
N ALA A 119 -5.79 15.95 11.31
CA ALA A 119 -4.93 15.02 12.01
C ALA A 119 -3.52 15.14 11.41
N ALA A 120 -2.57 15.53 12.27
CA ALA A 120 -1.20 15.81 11.85
C ALA A 120 -0.66 14.66 10.97
N PRO A 121 0.08 14.97 9.89
CA PRO A 121 0.66 13.95 9.03
C PRO A 121 1.51 13.00 9.91
N ASN A 122 1.29 11.69 9.77
CA ASN A 122 1.87 10.59 10.59
C ASN A 122 1.17 10.25 11.91
N SER A 123 -0.09 10.62 12.11
CA SER A 123 -0.80 10.26 13.34
C SER A 123 -1.31 8.82 13.42
N TYR A 124 -1.14 7.96 12.41
CA TYR A 124 -1.75 6.62 12.40
C TYR A 124 -0.73 5.48 12.49
N GLN A 125 -1.08 4.46 13.27
CA GLN A 125 -0.38 3.20 13.37
C GLN A 125 -1.20 2.12 12.65
N ILE A 126 -0.57 1.44 11.70
CA ILE A 126 -1.17 0.32 10.97
C ILE A 126 -0.54 -0.96 11.51
N GLU A 127 -1.34 -1.79 12.16
CA GLU A 127 -0.91 -3.03 12.82
C GLU A 127 -1.58 -4.23 12.20
N LEU A 128 -0.83 -5.31 12.04
CA LEU A 128 -1.35 -6.55 11.48
C LEU A 128 -1.90 -7.41 12.61
N VAL A 129 -3.19 -7.75 12.52
CA VAL A 129 -3.91 -8.51 13.55
C VAL A 129 -3.86 -10.01 13.26
N GLN A 130 -4.04 -10.37 11.99
CA GLN A 130 -4.04 -11.75 11.55
C GLN A 130 -3.37 -11.86 10.18
N SER A 131 -2.21 -12.51 10.16
CA SER A 131 -1.57 -13.02 8.94
C SER A 131 -1.00 -14.39 9.22
N SER A 132 -0.94 -15.21 8.18
CA SER A 132 0.15 -16.19 8.11
C SER A 132 1.44 -15.40 7.89
N SER A 133 2.47 -15.61 8.73
CA SER A 133 3.82 -15.07 8.49
C SER A 133 4.45 -15.63 7.20
N VAL A 134 3.83 -16.68 6.65
CA VAL A 134 4.23 -17.37 5.44
C VAL A 134 3.22 -17.08 4.33
N ALA A 135 3.68 -16.50 3.24
CA ALA A 135 2.90 -16.33 2.02
C ALA A 135 2.71 -17.69 1.33
N LYS A 136 1.46 -18.07 1.07
CA LYS A 136 1.13 -19.31 0.33
C LYS A 136 0.76 -18.97 -1.11
N VAL A 137 1.06 -19.85 -2.05
CA VAL A 137 0.53 -19.72 -3.42
C VAL A 137 -1.01 -19.82 -3.37
N GLY A 138 -1.68 -18.94 -4.10
CA GLY A 138 -3.14 -18.81 -4.10
C GLY A 138 -3.65 -17.67 -3.22
N ALA A 139 -4.89 -17.80 -2.74
CA ALA A 139 -5.57 -16.75 -1.98
C ALA A 139 -5.09 -16.71 -0.52
N ASN A 140 -4.65 -15.53 -0.09
CA ASN A 140 -4.24 -15.21 1.27
C ASN A 140 -5.13 -14.09 1.82
N VAL A 141 -5.45 -14.17 3.11
CA VAL A 141 -6.29 -13.21 3.80
C VAL A 141 -5.48 -12.55 4.90
N TYR A 142 -5.45 -11.22 4.89
CA TYR A 142 -4.73 -10.40 5.85
C TYR A 142 -5.70 -9.48 6.56
N GLU A 143 -5.69 -9.52 7.89
CA GLU A 143 -6.45 -8.57 8.72
C GLU A 143 -5.49 -7.61 9.41
N PHE A 144 -5.84 -6.33 9.36
CA PHE A 144 -5.07 -5.26 9.98
C PHE A 144 -6.01 -4.24 10.64
N GLU A 145 -5.48 -3.54 11.64
CA GLU A 145 -6.14 -2.45 12.34
C GLU A 145 -5.41 -1.14 12.06
N ILE A 146 -6.17 -0.06 11.93
CA ILE A 146 -5.63 1.29 11.86
C ILE A 146 -6.01 1.99 13.16
N LYS A 147 -5.00 2.39 13.92
CA LYS A 147 -5.13 3.06 15.21
C LYS A 147 -4.58 4.47 15.14
N ASP A 148 -5.18 5.38 15.89
CA ASP A 148 -4.61 6.68 16.15
C ASP A 148 -3.40 6.52 17.08
N ALA A 149 -2.23 7.01 16.68
CA ALA A 149 -0.96 6.85 17.38
C ALA A 149 -0.93 7.54 18.74
N LYS A 150 -1.74 8.59 18.93
CA LYS A 150 -1.80 9.34 20.20
C LYS A 150 -2.75 8.69 21.18
N THR A 151 -3.93 8.26 20.71
CA THR A 151 -5.01 7.76 21.56
C THR A 151 -5.07 6.24 21.65
N GLY A 152 -4.40 5.53 20.74
CA GLY A 152 -4.46 4.07 20.60
C GLY A 152 -5.82 3.54 20.12
N LYS A 153 -6.79 4.42 19.79
CA LYS A 153 -8.14 4.03 19.39
C LYS A 153 -8.18 3.63 17.92
N THR A 154 -8.99 2.63 17.57
CA THR A 154 -9.20 2.24 16.18
C THR A 154 -9.99 3.31 15.43
N ILE A 155 -9.64 3.52 14.15
CA ILE A 155 -10.22 4.57 13.31
C ILE A 155 -11.12 3.94 12.24
N PRO A 156 -12.46 4.03 12.39
CA PRO A 156 -13.40 3.45 11.44
C PRO A 156 -13.60 4.30 10.19
N GLY A 157 -14.14 3.69 9.14
CA GLY A 157 -14.57 4.38 7.92
C GLY A 157 -13.44 4.92 7.05
N LEU A 158 -12.19 4.51 7.30
CA LEU A 158 -11.09 4.82 6.40
C LEU A 158 -11.21 4.02 5.10
N LYS A 159 -10.63 4.55 4.03
CA LYS A 159 -10.56 3.90 2.71
C LYS A 159 -9.10 3.52 2.40
N PRO A 160 -8.50 2.57 3.15
CA PRO A 160 -7.16 2.12 2.83
C PRO A 160 -7.13 1.45 1.45
N THR A 161 -6.01 1.60 0.76
CA THR A 161 -5.66 0.81 -0.42
C THR A 161 -4.55 -0.16 -0.06
N ALA A 162 -4.55 -1.32 -0.71
CA ALA A 162 -3.50 -2.32 -0.55
C ALA A 162 -2.80 -2.49 -1.89
N GLN A 163 -1.48 -2.66 -1.84
CA GLN A 163 -0.61 -2.92 -2.96
C GLN A 163 0.23 -4.14 -2.64
N VAL A 164 0.26 -5.11 -3.54
CA VAL A 164 1.00 -6.36 -3.41
C VAL A 164 2.13 -6.35 -4.43
N TYR A 165 3.34 -6.67 -3.99
CA TYR A 165 4.50 -6.80 -4.86
C TYR A 165 5.48 -7.86 -4.31
N MET A 166 6.30 -8.41 -5.19
CA MET A 166 7.43 -9.25 -4.79
C MET A 166 8.62 -8.37 -4.41
N THR A 167 9.31 -8.71 -3.33
CA THR A 167 10.45 -7.89 -2.88
C THR A 167 11.71 -8.10 -3.72
N SER A 168 11.82 -9.25 -4.41
CA SER A 168 13.01 -9.61 -5.19
C SER A 168 12.88 -9.38 -6.70
N MET A 169 11.68 -9.15 -7.22
CA MET A 169 11.43 -8.98 -8.66
C MET A 169 10.27 -8.02 -8.89
N ASP A 170 10.42 -7.11 -9.87
CA ASP A 170 9.33 -6.25 -10.32
C ASP A 170 8.39 -7.04 -11.23
N MET A 171 7.30 -7.55 -10.65
CA MET A 171 6.23 -8.27 -11.35
C MET A 171 4.99 -7.40 -11.54
N GLY A 172 5.14 -6.07 -11.39
CA GLY A 172 4.02 -5.16 -11.25
C GLY A 172 3.40 -5.18 -9.86
N THR A 173 2.41 -4.33 -9.67
CA THR A 173 1.67 -4.18 -8.41
C THR A 173 0.23 -4.62 -8.60
N GLU A 174 -0.23 -5.57 -7.78
CA GLU A 174 -1.65 -5.91 -7.70
C GLU A 174 -2.30 -5.06 -6.60
N THR A 175 -3.50 -4.52 -6.86
CA THR A 175 -4.26 -3.74 -5.88
C THR A 175 -5.47 -4.52 -5.36
N PRO A 176 -5.30 -5.40 -4.36
CA PRO A 176 -6.41 -6.17 -3.83
C PRO A 176 -7.45 -5.27 -3.15
N ARG A 177 -8.71 -5.69 -3.23
CA ARG A 177 -9.80 -4.96 -2.56
C ARG A 177 -9.67 -5.07 -1.05
N VAL A 178 -9.76 -3.94 -0.37
CA VAL A 178 -9.83 -3.87 1.09
C VAL A 178 -11.28 -3.71 1.53
N LYS A 179 -11.70 -4.46 2.55
CA LYS A 179 -13.02 -4.37 3.16
C LYS A 179 -12.89 -4.11 4.66
N GLU A 180 -13.68 -3.19 5.19
CA GLU A 180 -13.81 -3.00 6.63
C GLU A 180 -14.71 -4.12 7.21
N LEU A 181 -14.18 -4.89 8.16
CA LEU A 181 -14.91 -5.99 8.82
C LEU A 181 -15.61 -5.53 10.11
N LYS A 182 -14.91 -4.66 10.86
CA LYS A 182 -15.37 -4.05 12.11
C LYS A 182 -14.83 -2.61 12.13
N PRO A 183 -15.41 -1.70 12.95
CA PRO A 183 -14.92 -0.33 13.08
C PRO A 183 -13.40 -0.24 13.29
N GLY A 184 -12.68 0.17 12.23
CA GLY A 184 -11.23 0.32 12.19
C GLY A 184 -10.40 -0.96 12.02
N ARG A 185 -11.05 -2.11 11.76
CA ARG A 185 -10.42 -3.37 11.36
C ARG A 185 -10.77 -3.71 9.91
N TYR A 186 -9.74 -3.93 9.11
CA TYR A 186 -9.82 -4.10 7.68
C TYR A 186 -9.26 -5.46 7.26
N GLN A 187 -9.74 -5.96 6.13
CA GLN A 187 -9.30 -7.21 5.51
C GLN A 187 -8.90 -6.97 4.07
N ALA A 188 -7.71 -7.42 3.69
CA ALA A 188 -7.24 -7.49 2.31
C ALA A 188 -7.13 -8.96 1.88
N LYS A 189 -7.62 -9.27 0.68
CA LYS A 189 -7.47 -10.59 0.06
C LYS A 189 -6.50 -10.49 -1.10
N ALA A 190 -5.28 -10.99 -0.92
CA ALA A 190 -4.25 -11.00 -1.94
C ALA A 190 -4.13 -12.39 -2.56
N VAL A 191 -3.86 -12.47 -3.86
CA VAL A 191 -3.61 -13.73 -4.56
C VAL A 191 -2.14 -13.76 -4.98
N PHE A 192 -1.41 -14.79 -4.59
CA PHE A 192 -0.01 -14.95 -4.99
C PHE A 192 0.11 -16.04 -6.04
N SER A 193 0.60 -15.70 -7.23
CA SER A 193 0.71 -16.66 -8.34
C SER A 193 1.94 -17.57 -8.23
N MET A 194 2.90 -17.24 -7.38
CA MET A 194 4.15 -18.00 -7.24
C MET A 194 4.69 -17.97 -5.81
N GLN A 195 5.53 -18.96 -5.50
CA GLN A 195 6.30 -18.95 -4.26
C GLN A 195 7.38 -17.86 -4.35
N GLY A 196 7.53 -17.09 -3.28
CA GLY A 196 8.52 -16.02 -3.24
C GLY A 196 8.35 -15.14 -2.01
N PRO A 197 9.30 -14.22 -1.78
CA PRO A 197 9.15 -13.20 -0.76
C PRO A 197 8.17 -12.14 -1.28
N TRP A 198 7.07 -11.98 -0.57
CA TRP A 198 5.98 -11.07 -0.92
C TRP A 198 5.91 -9.95 0.11
N ALA A 199 5.49 -8.76 -0.33
CA ALA A 199 5.18 -7.66 0.56
C ALA A 199 3.80 -7.08 0.24
N ILE A 200 3.12 -6.62 1.28
CA ILE A 200 1.86 -5.88 1.17
C ILE A 200 2.07 -4.49 1.76
N LYS A 201 1.87 -3.48 0.92
CA LYS A 201 1.87 -2.08 1.29
C LYS A 201 0.44 -1.60 1.46
N ILE A 202 0.12 -1.17 2.67
CA ILE A 202 -1.15 -0.54 3.01
C ILE A 202 -0.95 0.97 2.95
N VAL A 203 -1.74 1.66 2.13
CA VAL A 203 -1.70 3.11 1.97
C VAL A 203 -3.03 3.71 2.43
N THR A 204 -2.95 4.75 3.24
CA THR A 204 -4.08 5.52 3.75
C THR A 204 -3.88 7.00 3.41
N ALA A 205 -4.89 7.83 3.64
CA ALA A 205 -4.74 9.28 3.47
C ALA A 205 -3.70 9.92 4.41
N HIS A 206 -3.23 9.20 5.43
CA HIS A 206 -2.39 9.74 6.50
C HIS A 206 -1.06 9.01 6.66
N GLY A 207 -0.73 8.07 5.76
CA GLY A 207 0.51 7.32 5.81
C GLY A 207 0.42 5.94 5.16
N GLU A 208 1.56 5.26 5.14
CA GLU A 208 1.73 3.93 4.56
C GLU A 208 2.50 2.98 5.49
N LYS A 209 2.24 1.68 5.36
CA LYS A 209 2.96 0.63 6.08
C LYS A 209 3.18 -0.57 5.17
N ILE A 210 4.39 -1.12 5.22
CA ILE A 210 4.79 -2.32 4.47
C ILE A 210 4.86 -3.50 5.44
N PHE A 211 4.27 -4.62 5.03
CA PHE A 211 4.34 -5.90 5.71
C PHE A 211 5.02 -6.91 4.79
N GLU A 212 6.12 -7.51 5.25
CA GLU A 212 6.89 -8.49 4.50
C GLU A 212 6.53 -9.92 4.94
N PHE A 213 6.41 -10.82 3.97
CA PHE A 213 6.06 -12.22 4.17
C PHE A 213 7.12 -13.11 3.55
N GLN A 214 7.53 -14.12 4.31
CA GLN A 214 8.50 -15.10 3.84
C GLN A 214 7.80 -16.14 2.94
N ALA A 215 8.55 -16.66 1.97
CA ALA A 215 8.09 -17.78 1.16
C ALA A 215 7.88 -19.02 2.06
N SER A 216 6.85 -19.82 1.76
CA SER A 216 6.79 -21.18 2.31
C SER A 216 7.98 -21.96 1.75
N LYS A 217 8.74 -22.59 2.65
CA LYS A 217 9.63 -23.69 2.27
C LYS A 217 8.82 -24.89 1.78
#